data_AF-A0A5Z7SNA7-F1
#
_entry.id   AF-A0A5Z7SNA7-F1
#
_cell.length_a   1.000
_cell.length_b   1.000
_cell.length_c   1.000
_cell.angle_alpha   90.00
_cell.angle_beta   90.00
_cell.angle_gamma   90.00
#
_symmetry.space_group_name_H-M   'P 1'
#
loop_
_entity.id
_entity.type
_entity.pdbx_description
1 polymer ?
#
loop_
_entity_poly.entity_id
_entity_poly.type
_entity_poly.pdbx_seq_one_letter_code
_entity_poly.pdbx_strand_id
1 'polypeptide(L)'
;MTNENNTRIGLLQRMRYGIVRRTFSGEYRIRFYEALRFLLANQVPLKLALEQIRDAYTNFGQRWHPFAELAQDCMDALSDNSEVHSLENTLTRWVPAEEAALISAGMKSGCLPDALAQAVLLTTCRRRILGTVLRMSVYPVGLVAMLAATVLVFDLSLIPELEKMSSPDSWEGALGFLYALTVFTDSHGLIATGILVVAVVWMFWSLPRWTQPDGVRRLADGVVPWSVYKDIQGAVFLLNMASLLAAQVPLLNALQLLMRFASPWLAVRLDAIIARVEEGEHFGLALRNSGCDFPSREAANFLSLLTRGDGAPDVIARYGERWLEQTLERVNSRVNRIRLLMLAALVGVLVLLVSTVMTISQMGGSDISGAG
;
A
#
# COMPACT_ATOMS: atom_id res chain seq x y z
N MET A 1 18.72 -20.51 41.18
CA MET A 1 18.66 -21.14 39.85
C MET A 1 17.23 -21.34 39.32
N THR A 2 16.25 -21.77 40.14
CA THR A 2 14.84 -21.90 39.71
C THR A 2 14.13 -20.57 39.42
N ASN A 3 14.42 -19.51 40.18
CA ASN A 3 13.78 -18.20 39.98
C ASN A 3 14.26 -17.49 38.70
N GLU A 4 15.57 -17.53 38.40
CA GLU A 4 16.14 -16.97 37.16
C GLU A 4 15.62 -17.65 35.90
N ASN A 5 15.49 -18.99 35.91
CA ASN A 5 14.94 -19.73 34.77
C ASN A 5 13.47 -19.37 34.52
N ASN A 6 12.67 -19.17 35.57
CA ASN A 6 11.26 -18.78 35.42
C ASN A 6 11.11 -17.36 34.86
N THR A 7 11.95 -16.42 35.30
CA THR A 7 12.01 -15.07 34.69
C THR A 7 12.50 -15.08 33.25
N ARG A 8 13.49 -15.90 32.90
CA ARG A 8 13.98 -16.02 31.51
C ARG A 8 12.94 -16.66 30.57
N ILE A 9 12.24 -17.69 31.03
CA ILE A 9 11.14 -18.33 30.30
C ILE A 9 10.01 -17.31 30.07
N GLY A 10 9.63 -16.54 31.09
CA GLY A 10 8.62 -15.48 30.95
C GLY A 10 9.04 -14.34 30.01
N LEU A 11 10.32 -13.95 30.01
CA LEU A 11 10.85 -12.92 29.13
C LEU A 11 10.88 -13.39 27.66
N LEU A 12 11.33 -14.62 27.42
CA LEU A 12 11.33 -15.26 26.10
C LEU A 12 9.91 -15.44 25.56
N GLN A 13 8.96 -15.82 26.42
CA GLN A 13 7.56 -15.95 26.05
C GLN A 13 6.94 -14.59 25.69
N ARG A 14 7.25 -13.52 26.44
CA ARG A 14 6.81 -12.15 26.11
C ARG A 14 7.44 -11.64 24.80
N MET A 15 8.72 -11.91 24.56
CA MET A 15 9.36 -11.54 23.29
C MET A 15 8.77 -12.33 22.12
N ARG A 16 8.60 -13.65 22.27
CA ARG A 16 7.94 -14.50 21.28
C ARG A 16 6.57 -13.96 20.95
N TYR A 17 5.76 -13.68 21.97
CA TYR A 17 4.42 -13.14 21.82
C TYR A 17 4.40 -11.80 21.07
N GLY A 18 5.33 -10.89 21.39
CA GLY A 18 5.48 -9.62 20.67
C GLY A 18 5.91 -9.78 19.21
N ILE A 19 6.81 -10.72 18.91
CA ILE A 19 7.27 -11.02 17.55
C ILE A 19 6.11 -11.62 16.75
N VAL A 20 5.43 -12.62 17.31
CA VAL A 20 4.33 -13.35 16.66
C VAL A 20 3.23 -12.40 16.22
N ARG A 21 2.82 -11.48 17.10
CA ARG A 21 1.81 -10.46 16.78
C ARG A 21 2.24 -9.59 15.59
N ARG A 22 3.52 -9.22 15.50
CA ARG A 22 4.05 -8.43 14.38
C ARG A 22 4.21 -9.25 13.10
N THR A 23 4.51 -10.54 13.23
CA THR A 23 4.71 -11.45 12.10
C THR A 23 3.43 -12.15 11.64
N PHE A 24 2.27 -11.85 12.23
CA PHE A 24 0.98 -12.41 11.85
C PHE A 24 0.51 -11.82 10.50
N SER A 25 1.18 -12.29 9.45
CA SER A 25 1.00 -11.81 8.09
C SER A 25 -0.39 -12.14 7.57
N GLY A 26 -0.83 -11.42 6.52
CA GLY A 26 -2.13 -11.68 5.92
C GLY A 26 -2.31 -13.12 5.42
N GLU A 27 -1.23 -13.86 5.15
CA GLU A 27 -1.31 -15.29 4.80
C GLU A 27 -1.75 -16.16 5.97
N TYR A 28 -1.14 -15.94 7.14
CA TYR A 28 -1.50 -16.62 8.36
C TYR A 28 -2.94 -16.27 8.76
N ARG A 29 -3.35 -15.00 8.59
CA ARG A 29 -4.73 -14.57 8.85
C ARG A 29 -5.75 -15.29 7.97
N ILE A 30 -5.52 -15.32 6.65
CA ILE A 30 -6.41 -16.01 5.70
C ILE A 30 -6.58 -17.48 6.09
N ARG A 31 -5.47 -18.21 6.31
CA ARG A 31 -5.52 -19.63 6.70
C ARG A 31 -6.27 -19.85 8.01
N PHE A 32 -6.06 -18.97 8.99
CA PHE A 32 -6.76 -19.04 10.27
C PHE A 32 -8.28 -18.82 10.09
N TYR A 33 -8.67 -17.79 9.33
CA TYR A 33 -10.08 -17.50 9.06
C TYR A 33 -10.77 -18.61 8.26
N GLU A 34 -10.09 -19.18 7.27
CA GLU A 34 -10.62 -20.31 6.49
C GLU A 34 -10.83 -21.56 7.35
N ALA A 35 -9.85 -21.91 8.19
CA ALA A 35 -9.97 -23.05 9.10
C ALA A 35 -11.11 -22.84 10.10
N LEU A 36 -11.21 -21.64 10.68
CA LEU A 36 -12.27 -21.31 11.63
C LEU A 36 -13.64 -21.31 10.95
N ARG A 37 -13.75 -20.72 9.76
CA ARG A 37 -14.98 -20.73 8.97
C ARG A 37 -15.40 -22.14 8.63
N PHE A 38 -14.47 -23.02 8.23
CA PHE A 38 -14.77 -24.42 7.90
C PHE A 38 -15.42 -25.15 9.08
N LEU A 39 -14.85 -25.02 10.28
CA LEU A 39 -15.39 -25.66 11.49
C LEU A 39 -16.76 -25.08 11.87
N LEU A 40 -16.89 -23.75 11.85
CA LEU A 40 -18.15 -23.09 12.20
C LEU A 40 -19.27 -23.38 11.19
N ALA A 41 -18.95 -23.47 9.90
CA ALA A 41 -19.92 -23.85 8.85
C ALA A 41 -20.40 -25.30 9.03
N ASN A 42 -19.56 -26.16 9.61
CA ASN A 42 -19.92 -27.52 10.04
C ASN A 42 -20.55 -27.56 11.44
N GLN A 43 -21.08 -26.43 11.93
CA GLN A 43 -21.77 -26.29 13.23
C GLN A 43 -20.93 -26.66 14.46
N VAL A 44 -19.60 -26.64 14.35
CA VAL A 44 -18.73 -26.79 15.52
C VAL A 44 -18.82 -25.53 16.39
N PRO A 45 -19.07 -25.64 17.71
CA PRO A 45 -19.10 -24.48 18.60
C PRO A 45 -17.78 -23.70 18.57
N LEU A 46 -17.84 -22.36 18.61
CA LEU A 46 -16.66 -21.48 18.43
C LEU A 46 -15.47 -21.84 19.34
N LYS A 47 -15.70 -22.05 20.63
CA LYS A 47 -14.63 -22.42 21.57
C LYS A 47 -13.97 -23.75 21.19
N LEU A 48 -14.76 -24.74 20.81
CA LEU A 48 -14.25 -26.04 20.36
C LEU A 48 -13.53 -25.93 19.01
N ALA A 49 -14.00 -25.08 18.10
CA ALA A 49 -13.36 -24.83 16.83
C ALA A 49 -11.95 -24.21 17.02
N LEU A 50 -11.81 -23.25 17.94
CA LEU A 50 -10.52 -22.66 18.29
C LEU A 50 -9.58 -23.69 18.91
N GLU A 51 -10.08 -24.55 19.79
CA GLU A 51 -9.32 -25.67 20.36
C GLU A 51 -8.83 -26.65 19.28
N GLN A 52 -9.71 -27.08 18.38
CA GLN A 52 -9.34 -27.97 17.27
C GLN A 52 -8.29 -27.34 16.35
N ILE A 53 -8.37 -26.03 16.08
CA ILE A 53 -7.33 -25.33 15.31
C ILE A 53 -6.00 -25.31 16.05
N ARG A 54 -6.01 -24.98 17.35
CA ARG A 54 -4.80 -25.02 18.19
C ARG A 54 -4.16 -26.41 18.12
N ASP A 55 -4.94 -27.45 18.35
CA ASP A 55 -4.43 -28.81 18.48
C ASP A 55 -3.95 -29.35 17.13
N ALA A 56 -4.68 -29.13 16.05
CA ALA A 56 -4.29 -29.55 14.70
C ALA A 56 -2.97 -28.92 14.25
N TYR A 57 -2.78 -27.62 14.47
CA TYR A 57 -1.58 -26.92 14.02
C TYR A 57 -0.37 -27.09 14.94
N THR A 58 -0.59 -27.45 16.21
CA THR A 58 0.49 -27.78 17.16
C THR A 58 0.86 -29.25 17.15
N ASN A 59 0.20 -30.09 16.34
CA ASN A 59 0.28 -31.54 16.44
C ASN A 59 0.03 -32.00 17.89
N PHE A 60 -1.11 -31.58 18.45
CA PHE A 60 -1.53 -31.86 19.82
C PHE A 60 -0.48 -31.44 20.87
N GLY A 61 0.08 -30.25 20.71
CA GLY A 61 1.07 -29.67 21.64
C GLY A 61 2.52 -30.13 21.43
N GLN A 62 2.81 -30.99 20.44
CA GLN A 62 4.18 -31.43 20.15
C GLN A 62 5.04 -30.36 19.48
N ARG A 63 4.42 -29.39 18.79
CA ARG A 63 5.08 -28.31 18.07
C ARG A 63 4.41 -26.98 18.40
N TRP A 64 5.22 -25.93 18.46
CA TRP A 64 4.70 -24.58 18.62
C TRP A 64 4.22 -24.02 17.27
N HIS A 65 3.07 -23.35 17.27
CA HIS A 65 2.52 -22.65 16.10
C HIS A 65 1.82 -21.34 16.52
N PRO A 66 1.92 -20.24 15.74
CA PRO A 66 1.26 -18.97 16.04
C PRO A 66 -0.25 -19.05 16.30
N PHE A 67 -0.94 -19.95 15.61
CA PHE A 67 -2.39 -20.16 15.79
C PHE A 67 -2.75 -20.63 17.19
N ALA A 68 -1.82 -21.28 17.91
CA ALA A 68 -2.08 -21.72 19.27
C ALA A 68 -2.25 -20.55 20.22
N GLU A 69 -1.39 -19.53 20.10
CA GLU A 69 -1.41 -18.33 20.94
C GLU A 69 -2.67 -17.49 20.64
N LEU A 70 -3.00 -17.29 19.36
CA LEU A 70 -4.23 -16.60 18.96
C LEU A 70 -5.48 -17.35 19.42
N ALA A 71 -5.55 -18.67 19.18
CA ALA A 71 -6.70 -19.47 19.59
C ALA A 71 -6.86 -19.46 21.11
N GLN A 72 -5.76 -19.55 21.87
CA GLN A 72 -5.77 -19.50 23.32
C GLN A 72 -6.30 -18.15 23.81
N ASP A 73 -5.75 -17.03 23.32
CA ASP A 73 -6.23 -15.69 23.67
C ASP A 73 -7.73 -15.53 23.38
N CYS A 74 -8.20 -16.05 22.24
CA CYS A 74 -9.61 -16.03 21.88
C CYS A 74 -10.47 -16.89 22.82
N MET A 75 -10.01 -18.09 23.19
CA MET A 75 -10.72 -18.97 24.12
C MET A 75 -10.78 -18.39 25.54
N ASP A 76 -9.72 -17.74 25.98
CA ASP A 76 -9.64 -17.06 27.27
C ASP A 76 -10.63 -15.88 27.30
N ALA A 77 -10.66 -15.06 26.24
CA ALA A 77 -11.63 -13.98 26.06
C ALA A 77 -13.09 -14.45 26.06
N LEU A 78 -13.38 -15.59 25.41
CA LEU A 78 -14.72 -16.19 25.41
C LEU A 78 -15.13 -16.77 26.77
N SER A 79 -14.16 -17.09 27.64
CA SER A 79 -14.42 -17.66 28.96
C SER A 79 -14.59 -16.61 30.05
N ASP A 80 -13.95 -15.44 29.89
CA ASP A 80 -13.89 -14.40 30.92
C ASP A 80 -15.13 -13.49 30.97
N ASN A 81 -15.99 -13.49 29.95
CA ASN A 81 -17.29 -12.77 29.88
C ASN A 81 -17.26 -11.27 30.29
N SER A 82 -16.08 -10.66 30.39
CA SER A 82 -15.85 -9.29 30.83
C SER A 82 -15.70 -8.36 29.62
N GLU A 83 -16.21 -7.13 29.69
CA GLU A 83 -16.09 -6.16 28.58
C GLU A 83 -14.62 -5.82 28.25
N VAL A 84 -13.74 -5.84 29.27
CA VAL A 84 -12.30 -5.57 29.15
C VAL A 84 -11.58 -6.66 28.34
N HIS A 85 -12.02 -7.91 28.49
CA HIS A 85 -11.52 -9.08 27.76
C HIS A 85 -12.45 -9.51 26.62
N SER A 86 -13.19 -8.57 26.03
CA SER A 86 -13.99 -8.86 24.85
C SER A 86 -13.15 -9.45 23.71
N LEU A 87 -13.75 -10.34 22.93
CA LEU A 87 -13.06 -10.96 21.79
C LEU A 87 -12.63 -9.90 20.76
N GLU A 88 -13.39 -8.81 20.62
CA GLU A 88 -13.04 -7.66 19.78
C GLU A 88 -11.71 -7.02 20.22
N ASN A 89 -11.59 -6.68 21.50
CA ASN A 89 -10.36 -6.11 22.06
C ASN A 89 -9.18 -7.08 21.99
N THR A 90 -9.45 -8.39 22.06
CA THR A 90 -8.42 -9.42 21.88
C THR A 90 -7.97 -9.50 20.43
N LEU A 91 -8.90 -9.56 19.47
CA LEU A 91 -8.61 -9.64 18.04
C LEU A 91 -7.85 -8.42 17.52
N THR A 92 -8.18 -7.20 17.96
CA THR A 92 -7.44 -5.98 17.56
C THR A 92 -5.95 -6.00 17.91
N ARG A 93 -5.53 -6.86 18.85
CA ARG A 93 -4.11 -7.07 19.19
C ARG A 93 -3.37 -7.98 18.21
N TRP A 94 -4.10 -8.75 17.42
CA TRP A 94 -3.61 -9.77 16.50
C TRP A 94 -3.80 -9.41 15.04
N VAL A 95 -4.90 -8.73 14.73
CA VAL A 95 -5.32 -8.45 13.36
C VAL A 95 -5.68 -6.98 13.22
N PRO A 96 -5.63 -6.41 12.00
CA PRO A 96 -6.09 -5.06 11.75
C PRO A 96 -7.50 -4.84 12.30
N ALA A 97 -7.75 -3.65 12.84
CA ALA A 97 -8.99 -3.41 13.56
C ALA A 97 -10.24 -3.46 12.67
N GLU A 98 -10.11 -3.24 11.36
CA GLU A 98 -11.20 -3.45 10.41
C GLU A 98 -11.60 -4.93 10.33
N GLU A 99 -10.61 -5.84 10.31
CA GLU A 99 -10.83 -7.30 10.34
C GLU A 99 -11.43 -7.73 11.69
N ALA A 100 -10.91 -7.20 12.81
CA ALA A 100 -11.41 -7.50 14.15
C ALA A 100 -12.88 -7.08 14.33
N ALA A 101 -13.24 -5.88 13.87
CA ALA A 101 -14.59 -5.36 13.99
C ALA A 101 -15.58 -6.10 13.07
N LEU A 102 -15.15 -6.50 11.87
CA LEU A 102 -15.94 -7.34 10.97
C LEU A 102 -16.28 -8.70 11.61
N ILE A 103 -15.28 -9.37 12.20
CA ILE A 103 -15.48 -10.64 12.92
C ILE A 103 -16.40 -10.43 14.13
N SER A 104 -16.21 -9.33 14.85
CA SER A 104 -17.02 -8.99 16.03
C SER A 104 -18.47 -8.68 15.69
N ALA A 105 -18.73 -8.02 14.56
CA ALA A 105 -20.06 -7.82 14.02
C ALA A 105 -20.73 -9.15 13.67
N GLY A 106 -20.00 -10.05 12.98
CA GLY A 106 -20.49 -11.38 12.62
C GLY A 106 -20.86 -12.25 13.83
N MET A 107 -20.14 -12.12 14.94
CA MET A 107 -20.51 -12.80 16.18
C MET A 107 -21.80 -12.24 16.78
N LYS A 108 -21.96 -10.91 16.83
CA LYS A 108 -23.15 -10.25 17.38
C LYS A 108 -24.40 -10.55 16.56
N SER A 109 -24.25 -10.69 15.24
CA SER A 109 -25.36 -11.01 14.31
C SER A 109 -25.62 -12.50 14.13
N GLY A 110 -24.76 -13.38 14.67
CA GLY A 110 -24.87 -14.84 14.49
C GLY A 110 -24.39 -15.34 13.11
N CYS A 111 -23.91 -14.46 12.24
CA CYS A 111 -23.41 -14.78 10.89
C CYS A 111 -21.87 -14.81 10.84
N LEU A 112 -21.23 -15.47 11.83
CA LEU A 112 -19.77 -15.51 11.95
C LEU A 112 -19.06 -16.16 10.73
N PRO A 113 -19.54 -17.27 10.13
CA PRO A 113 -18.93 -17.84 8.93
C PRO A 113 -18.85 -16.85 7.76
N ASP A 114 -19.89 -16.02 7.57
CA ASP A 114 -19.95 -15.02 6.51
C ASP A 114 -18.99 -13.85 6.79
N ALA A 115 -18.93 -13.39 8.05
CA ALA A 115 -17.97 -12.36 8.44
C ALA A 115 -16.51 -12.82 8.25
N LEU A 116 -16.20 -14.09 8.53
CA LEU A 116 -14.88 -14.67 8.25
C LEU A 116 -14.60 -14.75 6.74
N ALA A 117 -15.61 -15.08 5.92
CA ALA A 117 -15.47 -15.05 4.47
C ALA A 117 -15.13 -13.64 3.96
N GLN A 118 -15.81 -12.63 4.50
CA GLN A 118 -15.54 -11.23 4.18
C GLN A 118 -14.14 -10.78 4.67
N ALA A 119 -13.70 -11.23 5.84
CA ALA A 119 -12.35 -10.95 6.34
C ALA A 119 -11.25 -11.56 5.45
N VAL A 120 -11.47 -12.77 4.92
CA VAL A 120 -10.59 -13.42 3.94
C VAL A 120 -10.54 -12.60 2.65
N LEU A 121 -11.69 -12.19 2.12
CA LEU A 121 -11.77 -11.36 0.91
C LEU A 121 -11.00 -10.06 1.09
N LEU A 122 -11.27 -9.34 2.19
CA LEU A 122 -10.61 -8.09 2.54
C LEU A 122 -9.07 -8.26 2.61
N THR A 123 -8.61 -9.27 3.34
CA THR A 123 -7.17 -9.54 3.50
C THR A 123 -6.52 -9.91 2.18
N THR A 124 -7.19 -10.72 1.36
CA THR A 124 -6.70 -11.18 0.05
C THR A 124 -6.54 -10.01 -0.90
N CYS A 125 -7.56 -9.17 -1.03
CA CYS A 125 -7.52 -7.99 -1.89
C CYS A 125 -6.46 -6.99 -1.40
N ARG A 126 -6.35 -6.72 -0.09
CA ARG A 126 -5.30 -5.85 0.45
C ARG A 126 -3.90 -6.38 0.11
N ARG A 127 -3.66 -7.69 0.25
CA ARG A 127 -2.39 -8.31 -0.17
C ARG A 127 -2.16 -8.18 -1.67
N ARG A 128 -3.19 -8.42 -2.50
CA ARG A 128 -3.12 -8.30 -3.96
C ARG A 128 -2.73 -6.88 -4.36
N ILE A 129 -3.31 -5.85 -3.74
CA ILE A 129 -2.99 -4.44 -3.99
C ILE A 129 -1.52 -4.16 -3.63
N LEU A 130 -1.13 -4.44 -2.38
CA LEU A 130 0.24 -4.15 -1.90
C LEU A 130 1.30 -4.92 -2.70
N GLY A 131 1.07 -6.20 -2.98
CA GLY A 131 1.97 -7.02 -3.80
C GLY A 131 2.06 -6.53 -5.24
N THR A 132 0.96 -6.02 -5.80
CA THR A 132 0.95 -5.43 -7.15
C THR A 132 1.74 -4.14 -7.18
N VAL A 133 1.54 -3.24 -6.23
CA VAL A 133 2.30 -1.98 -6.11
C VAL A 133 3.79 -2.25 -5.94
N LEU A 134 4.17 -3.21 -5.09
CA LEU A 134 5.57 -3.59 -4.89
C LEU A 134 6.21 -4.08 -6.19
N ARG A 135 5.56 -5.01 -6.90
CA ARG A 135 6.03 -5.53 -8.19
C ARG A 135 6.12 -4.45 -9.27
N MET A 136 5.13 -3.56 -9.32
CA MET A 136 5.11 -2.42 -10.25
C MET A 136 6.24 -1.43 -10.00
N SER A 137 6.72 -1.33 -8.75
CA SER A 137 7.79 -0.39 -8.37
C SER A 137 9.20 -0.88 -8.75
N VAL A 138 9.39 -2.18 -9.02
CA VAL A 138 10.70 -2.76 -9.34
C VAL A 138 11.30 -2.14 -10.61
N TYR A 139 10.50 -2.01 -11.68
CA TYR A 139 11.00 -1.50 -12.96
C TYR A 139 11.42 -0.02 -12.91
N PRO A 140 10.61 0.93 -12.40
CA PRO A 140 11.03 2.32 -12.25
C PRO A 140 12.32 2.47 -11.44
N VAL A 141 12.45 1.74 -10.32
CA VAL A 141 13.67 1.77 -9.48
C VAL A 141 14.87 1.26 -10.26
N GLY A 142 14.71 0.15 -11.00
CA GLY A 142 15.76 -0.38 -11.86
C GLY A 142 16.18 0.58 -12.97
N LEU A 143 15.23 1.26 -13.62
CA LEU A 143 15.53 2.27 -14.65
C LEU A 143 16.26 3.49 -14.09
N VAL A 144 15.84 3.99 -12.92
CA VAL A 144 16.53 5.10 -12.24
C VAL A 144 17.95 4.68 -11.84
N ALA A 145 18.12 3.47 -11.30
CA ALA A 145 19.44 2.94 -10.94
C ALA A 145 20.34 2.77 -12.17
N MET A 146 19.80 2.27 -13.28
CA MET A 146 20.53 2.11 -14.54
C MET A 146 20.93 3.46 -15.11
N LEU A 147 20.02 4.44 -15.14
CA LEU A 147 20.32 5.81 -15.59
C LEU A 147 21.42 6.45 -14.73
N ALA A 148 21.30 6.34 -13.40
CA ALA A 148 22.31 6.84 -12.48
C ALA A 148 23.68 6.16 -12.70
N ALA A 149 23.70 4.84 -12.91
CA ALA A 149 24.92 4.10 -13.21
C ALA A 149 25.56 4.54 -14.54
N THR A 150 24.75 4.77 -15.59
CA THR A 150 25.24 5.27 -16.88
C THR A 150 25.89 6.65 -16.74
N VAL A 151 25.24 7.57 -16.01
CA VAL A 151 25.80 8.91 -15.74
C VAL A 151 27.10 8.81 -14.93
N LEU A 152 27.14 7.95 -13.91
CA LEU A 152 28.32 7.74 -13.07
C LEU A 152 29.49 7.15 -13.85
N VAL A 153 29.25 6.18 -14.75
CA VAL A 153 30.30 5.63 -15.62
C VAL A 153 30.83 6.69 -16.59
N PHE A 154 29.95 7.52 -17.14
CA PHE A 154 30.36 8.62 -18.01
C PHE A 154 31.29 9.60 -17.27
N ASP A 155 30.90 9.98 -16.06
CA ASP A 155 31.62 10.92 -15.21
C ASP A 155 32.99 10.37 -14.76
N LEU A 156 33.05 9.15 -14.22
CA LEU A 156 34.28 8.59 -13.66
C LEU A 156 35.26 8.03 -14.69
N SER A 157 34.76 7.57 -15.85
CA SER A 157 35.59 6.86 -16.83
C SER A 157 35.75 7.61 -18.15
N LEU A 158 34.68 8.24 -18.66
CA LEU A 158 34.72 8.83 -20.00
C LEU A 158 35.33 10.24 -19.95
N ILE A 159 34.84 11.13 -19.09
CA ILE A 159 35.32 12.52 -19.00
C ILE A 159 36.84 12.60 -18.80
N PRO A 160 37.47 11.89 -17.84
CA PRO A 160 38.90 12.01 -17.60
C PRO A 160 39.76 11.60 -18.81
N GLU A 161 39.29 10.64 -19.62
CA GLU A 161 40.00 10.28 -20.85
C GLU A 161 39.82 11.32 -21.95
N LEU A 162 38.65 11.98 -22.00
CA LEU A 162 38.38 13.04 -22.98
C LEU A 162 39.15 14.33 -22.68
N GLU A 163 39.29 14.69 -21.41
CA GLU A 163 40.08 15.85 -20.99
C GLU A 163 41.57 15.71 -21.36
N LYS A 164 42.09 14.48 -21.45
CA LYS A 164 43.45 14.22 -21.95
C LYS A 164 43.60 14.48 -23.45
N MET A 165 42.51 14.36 -24.21
CA MET A 165 42.53 14.50 -25.67
C MET A 165 42.20 15.93 -26.13
N SER A 166 41.28 16.62 -25.45
CA SER A 166 40.82 17.95 -25.84
C SER A 166 40.41 18.77 -24.62
N SER A 167 40.61 20.09 -24.67
CA SER A 167 40.21 21.00 -23.60
C SER A 167 38.68 21.08 -23.48
N PRO A 168 38.11 21.09 -22.26
CA PRO A 168 36.66 21.22 -22.05
C PRO A 168 36.03 22.47 -22.66
N ASP A 169 36.80 23.54 -22.83
CA ASP A 169 36.32 24.83 -23.36
C ASP A 169 35.86 24.75 -24.82
N SER A 170 36.31 23.74 -25.58
CA SER A 170 35.90 23.54 -26.98
C SER A 170 34.71 22.58 -27.12
N TRP A 171 34.13 22.11 -26.03
CA TRP A 171 33.04 21.13 -26.06
C TRP A 171 31.69 21.80 -26.24
N GLU A 172 31.12 21.67 -27.44
CA GLU A 172 29.77 22.16 -27.76
C GLU A 172 28.76 21.02 -27.94
N GLY A 173 27.47 21.36 -27.98
CA GLY A 173 26.38 20.40 -28.23
C GLY A 173 26.19 19.37 -27.12
N ALA A 174 26.05 18.09 -27.48
CA ALA A 174 25.79 17.03 -26.52
C ALA A 174 26.94 16.80 -25.53
N LEU A 175 28.19 17.01 -25.97
CA LEU A 175 29.38 16.84 -25.14
C LEU A 175 29.47 17.96 -24.10
N GLY A 176 29.25 19.20 -24.51
CA GLY A 176 29.16 20.34 -23.59
C GLY A 176 28.00 20.22 -22.60
N PHE A 177 26.83 19.73 -23.02
CA PHE A 177 25.69 19.50 -22.12
C PHE A 177 25.99 18.45 -21.04
N LEU A 178 26.57 17.32 -21.44
CA LEU A 178 26.92 16.26 -20.48
C LEU A 178 28.05 16.71 -19.54
N TYR A 179 29.04 17.46 -20.02
CA TYR A 179 30.08 18.05 -19.16
C TYR A 179 29.52 19.10 -18.19
N ALA A 180 28.59 19.95 -18.62
CA ALA A 180 27.92 20.87 -17.71
C ALA A 180 27.16 20.14 -16.59
N LEU A 181 26.56 18.99 -16.91
CA LEU A 181 25.87 18.16 -15.93
C LEU A 181 26.83 17.53 -14.91
N THR A 182 28.03 17.12 -15.35
CA THR A 182 29.05 16.57 -14.44
C THR A 182 29.68 17.65 -13.58
N VAL A 183 30.04 18.81 -14.13
CA VAL A 183 30.52 19.96 -13.34
C VAL A 183 29.49 20.38 -12.29
N PHE A 184 28.19 20.38 -12.63
CA PHE A 184 27.12 20.62 -11.66
C PHE A 184 27.06 19.52 -10.57
N THR A 185 27.24 18.26 -10.96
CA THR A 185 27.21 17.12 -10.04
C THR A 185 28.43 17.12 -9.12
N ASP A 186 29.62 17.49 -9.58
CA ASP A 186 30.82 17.60 -8.74
C ASP A 186 30.73 18.77 -7.76
N SER A 187 30.28 19.93 -8.24
CA SER A 187 30.21 21.14 -7.42
C SER A 187 29.03 21.15 -6.44
N HIS A 188 27.88 20.62 -6.82
CA HIS A 188 26.64 20.69 -6.05
C HIS A 188 26.04 19.31 -5.72
N GLY A 189 26.71 18.20 -6.03
CA GLY A 189 26.15 16.85 -5.91
C GLY A 189 25.69 16.46 -4.52
N LEU A 190 26.42 16.86 -3.47
CA LEU A 190 26.01 16.62 -2.08
C LEU A 190 24.71 17.38 -1.74
N ILE A 191 24.59 18.64 -2.18
CA ILE A 191 23.41 19.47 -1.96
C ILE A 191 22.23 18.93 -2.78
N ALA A 192 22.45 18.61 -4.06
CA ALA A 192 21.44 18.05 -4.95
C ALA A 192 20.93 16.70 -4.45
N THR A 193 21.82 15.82 -3.98
CA THR A 193 21.45 14.54 -3.36
C THR A 193 20.68 14.76 -2.06
N GLY A 194 21.11 15.70 -1.22
CA GLY A 194 20.38 16.09 -0.01
C GLY A 194 18.96 16.56 -0.31
N ILE A 195 18.80 17.44 -1.31
CA ILE A 195 17.49 17.92 -1.77
C ILE A 195 16.65 16.76 -2.30
N LEU A 196 17.23 15.86 -3.09
CA LEU A 196 16.52 14.69 -3.61
C LEU A 196 16.02 13.78 -2.49
N VAL A 197 16.86 13.49 -1.49
CA VAL A 197 16.48 12.68 -0.32
C VAL A 197 15.36 13.36 0.45
N VAL A 198 15.47 14.66 0.72
CA VAL A 198 14.41 15.44 1.40
C VAL A 198 13.11 15.42 0.58
N ALA A 199 13.19 15.57 -0.74
CA ALA A 199 12.03 15.54 -1.62
C ALA A 199 11.35 14.16 -1.62
N VAL A 200 12.13 13.07 -1.63
CA VAL A 200 11.60 11.69 -1.53
C VAL A 200 10.96 11.44 -0.16
N VAL A 201 11.63 11.84 0.93
CA VAL A 201 11.08 11.71 2.29
C VAL A 201 9.79 12.52 2.43
N TRP A 202 9.78 13.76 1.93
CA TRP A 202 8.59 14.61 1.92
C TRP A 202 7.47 14.01 1.07
N MET A 203 7.79 13.46 -0.10
CA MET A 203 6.84 12.77 -0.97
C MET A 203 6.13 11.65 -0.20
N PHE A 204 6.88 10.72 0.40
CA PHE A 204 6.29 9.62 1.18
C PHE A 204 5.55 10.09 2.44
N TRP A 205 6.04 11.14 3.11
CA TRP A 205 5.37 11.73 4.27
C TRP A 205 4.03 12.39 3.89
N SER A 206 4.00 13.07 2.74
CA SER A 206 2.84 13.81 2.24
C SER A 206 1.70 12.91 1.75
N LEU A 207 1.97 11.64 1.42
CA LEU A 207 0.96 10.69 0.96
C LEU A 207 -0.16 10.51 2.02
N PRO A 208 0.12 10.03 3.25
CA PRO A 208 -0.91 9.82 4.27
C PRO A 208 -1.25 11.06 5.11
N ARG A 209 -0.37 12.07 5.19
CA ARG A 209 -0.51 13.18 6.16
C ARG A 209 -1.00 14.50 5.58
N TRP A 210 -1.05 14.65 4.26
CA TRP A 210 -1.53 15.89 3.66
C TRP A 210 -3.05 15.97 3.79
N THR A 211 -3.51 16.61 4.87
CA THR A 211 -4.92 16.71 5.25
C THR A 211 -5.66 17.83 4.52
N GLN A 212 -4.98 18.94 4.24
CA GLN A 212 -5.58 20.13 3.65
C GLN A 212 -6.07 19.84 2.21
N PRO A 213 -7.39 19.96 1.95
CA PRO A 213 -7.97 19.81 0.61
C PRO A 213 -7.73 21.08 -0.24
N ASP A 214 -6.47 21.53 -0.30
CA ASP A 214 -6.08 22.71 -1.05
C ASP A 214 -6.16 22.44 -2.57
N GLY A 215 -6.27 23.51 -3.36
CA GLY A 215 -6.14 23.42 -4.83
C GLY A 215 -4.85 22.72 -5.27
N VAL A 216 -3.76 22.88 -4.49
CA VAL A 216 -2.47 22.21 -4.72
C VAL A 216 -2.57 20.70 -4.54
N ARG A 217 -3.29 20.22 -3.51
CA ARG A 217 -3.45 18.77 -3.31
C ARG A 217 -4.30 18.14 -4.41
N ARG A 218 -5.32 18.85 -4.90
CA ARG A 218 -6.13 18.39 -6.03
C ARG A 218 -5.31 18.24 -7.31
N LEU A 219 -4.35 19.14 -7.55
CA LEU A 219 -3.40 19.00 -8.66
C LEU A 219 -2.44 17.82 -8.45
N ALA A 220 -1.90 17.67 -7.24
CA ALA A 220 -1.00 16.57 -6.89
C ALA A 220 -1.69 15.20 -7.04
N ASP A 221 -2.97 15.07 -6.65
CA ASP A 221 -3.77 13.86 -6.82
C ASP A 221 -3.97 13.45 -8.30
N GLY A 222 -3.57 14.30 -9.27
CA GLY A 222 -3.48 13.97 -10.69
C GLY A 222 -2.16 13.32 -11.14
N VAL A 223 -1.11 13.38 -10.30
CA VAL A 223 0.27 12.96 -10.61
C VAL A 223 0.70 11.79 -9.72
N VAL A 224 1.57 10.91 -10.22
CA VAL A 224 2.14 9.80 -9.42
C VAL A 224 3.22 10.36 -8.48
N PRO A 225 3.28 9.93 -7.20
CA PRO A 225 2.57 8.79 -6.58
C PRO A 225 1.20 9.10 -5.95
N TRP A 226 0.82 10.37 -5.78
CA TRP A 226 -0.41 10.75 -5.08
C TRP A 226 -1.68 10.20 -5.72
N SER A 227 -1.76 10.21 -7.06
CA SER A 227 -2.90 9.65 -7.79
C SER A 227 -3.06 8.14 -7.57
N VAL A 228 -1.95 7.40 -7.50
CA VAL A 228 -1.93 5.96 -7.19
C VAL A 228 -2.33 5.72 -5.74
N TYR A 229 -1.83 6.54 -4.81
CA TYR A 229 -2.22 6.46 -3.41
C TYR A 229 -3.73 6.69 -3.22
N LYS A 230 -4.29 7.75 -3.85
CA LYS A 230 -5.72 8.05 -3.81
C LYS A 230 -6.57 6.89 -4.34
N ASP A 231 -6.19 6.34 -5.50
CA ASP A 231 -6.88 5.21 -6.12
C ASP A 231 -6.87 3.97 -5.23
N ILE A 232 -5.73 3.64 -4.63
CA ILE A 232 -5.58 2.52 -3.68
C ILE A 232 -6.45 2.74 -2.45
N GLN A 233 -6.40 3.91 -1.82
CA GLN A 233 -7.22 4.21 -0.64
C GLN A 233 -8.71 4.13 -0.98
N GLY A 234 -9.11 4.60 -2.16
CA GLY A 234 -10.48 4.51 -2.63
C GLY A 234 -10.96 3.06 -2.80
N ALA A 235 -10.15 2.20 -3.42
CA ALA A 235 -10.48 0.79 -3.59
C ALA A 235 -10.54 0.04 -2.24
N VAL A 236 -9.58 0.29 -1.35
CA VAL A 236 -9.57 -0.31 0.00
C VAL A 236 -10.78 0.14 0.81
N PHE A 237 -11.15 1.43 0.74
CA PHE A 237 -12.33 1.95 1.40
C PHE A 237 -13.62 1.28 0.89
N LEU A 238 -13.81 1.19 -0.43
CA LEU A 238 -15.01 0.57 -1.00
C LEU A 238 -15.12 -0.91 -0.62
N LEU A 239 -14.00 -1.63 -0.61
CA LEU A 239 -13.96 -3.02 -0.18
C LEU A 239 -14.30 -3.17 1.30
N ASN A 240 -13.71 -2.35 2.16
CA ASN A 240 -14.03 -2.34 3.59
C ASN A 240 -15.52 -2.05 3.84
N MET A 241 -16.06 -1.04 3.16
CA MET A 241 -17.47 -0.69 3.25
C MET A 241 -18.36 -1.84 2.75
N ALA A 242 -18.04 -2.43 1.61
CA ALA A 242 -18.74 -3.60 1.07
C ALA A 242 -18.77 -4.76 2.09
N SER A 243 -17.63 -5.11 2.66
CA SER A 243 -17.52 -6.21 3.64
C SER A 243 -18.30 -5.94 4.93
N LEU A 244 -18.24 -4.72 5.46
CA LEU A 244 -18.97 -4.34 6.66
C LEU A 244 -20.48 -4.30 6.43
N LEU A 245 -20.93 -3.75 5.29
CA LEU A 245 -22.35 -3.72 4.92
C LEU A 245 -22.90 -5.13 4.65
N ALA A 246 -22.11 -6.01 4.01
CA ALA A 246 -22.47 -7.41 3.81
C ALA A 246 -22.59 -8.18 5.14
N ALA A 247 -21.78 -7.83 6.14
CA ALA A 247 -21.91 -8.32 7.51
C ALA A 247 -23.04 -7.63 8.31
N GLN A 248 -23.91 -6.88 7.65
CA GLN A 248 -25.06 -6.16 8.23
C GLN A 248 -24.68 -5.11 9.27
N VAL A 249 -23.46 -4.57 9.20
CA VAL A 249 -23.06 -3.42 10.03
C VAL A 249 -23.80 -2.17 9.52
N PRO A 250 -24.48 -1.40 10.38
CA PRO A 250 -25.14 -0.16 9.98
C PRO A 250 -24.16 0.81 9.31
N LEU A 251 -24.61 1.50 8.25
CA LEU A 251 -23.76 2.37 7.42
C LEU A 251 -22.93 3.39 8.23
N LEU A 252 -23.58 4.11 9.14
CA LEU A 252 -22.92 5.13 9.96
C LEU A 252 -21.86 4.50 10.87
N ASN A 253 -22.17 3.36 11.49
CA ASN A 253 -21.23 2.61 12.33
C ASN A 253 -20.04 2.10 11.52
N ALA A 254 -20.26 1.63 10.29
CA ALA A 254 -19.20 1.21 9.39
C ALA A 254 -18.27 2.38 9.04
N LEU A 255 -18.81 3.56 8.72
CA LEU A 255 -18.01 4.76 8.44
C LEU A 255 -17.20 5.22 9.67
N GLN A 256 -17.82 5.29 10.84
CA GLN A 256 -17.15 5.66 12.10
C GLN A 256 -16.06 4.66 12.49
N LEU A 257 -16.26 3.37 12.20
CA LEU A 257 -15.25 2.35 12.39
C LEU A 257 -14.05 2.58 11.47
N LEU A 258 -14.27 2.84 10.17
CA LEU A 258 -13.18 3.14 9.24
C LEU A 258 -12.46 4.45 9.59
N MET A 259 -13.17 5.44 10.12
CA MET A 259 -12.59 6.70 10.59
C MET A 259 -11.52 6.48 11.67
N ARG A 260 -11.75 5.57 12.61
CA ARG A 260 -10.81 5.29 13.72
C ARG A 260 -9.41 4.86 13.25
N PHE A 261 -9.32 4.26 12.07
CA PHE A 261 -8.07 3.72 11.52
C PHE A 261 -7.63 4.42 10.23
N ALA A 262 -8.36 5.47 9.84
CA ALA A 262 -8.07 6.24 8.66
C ALA A 262 -6.73 6.98 8.80
N SER A 263 -5.96 7.03 7.71
CA SER A 263 -4.85 7.99 7.62
C SER A 263 -5.41 9.41 7.75
N PRO A 264 -4.61 10.41 8.20
CA PRO A 264 -5.08 11.79 8.26
C PRO A 264 -5.72 12.27 6.93
N TRP A 265 -5.15 11.90 5.79
CA TRP A 265 -5.71 12.18 4.46
C TRP A 265 -7.10 11.55 4.23
N LEU A 266 -7.31 10.31 4.70
CA LEU A 266 -8.59 9.62 4.56
C LEU A 266 -9.61 10.14 5.58
N ALA A 267 -9.17 10.46 6.80
CA ALA A 267 -10.02 10.94 7.89
C ALA A 267 -10.80 12.19 7.49
N VAL A 268 -10.14 13.21 6.91
CA VAL A 268 -10.81 14.43 6.42
C VAL A 268 -11.94 14.12 5.42
N ARG A 269 -11.75 13.12 4.57
CA ARG A 269 -12.73 12.72 3.55
C ARG A 269 -13.88 11.94 4.15
N LEU A 270 -13.58 11.03 5.08
CA LEU A 270 -14.59 10.29 5.81
C LEU A 270 -15.44 11.22 6.66
N ASP A 271 -14.87 12.27 7.23
CA ASP A 271 -15.56 13.24 8.08
C ASP A 271 -16.64 13.97 7.28
N ALA A 272 -16.26 14.46 6.08
CA ALA A 272 -17.18 15.07 5.14
C ALA A 272 -18.29 14.11 4.68
N ILE A 273 -17.99 12.81 4.50
CA ILE A 273 -18.99 11.79 4.11
C ILE A 273 -19.93 11.50 5.30
N ILE A 274 -19.39 11.34 6.51
CA ILE A 274 -20.16 11.05 7.72
C ILE A 274 -21.16 12.19 7.98
N ALA A 275 -20.71 13.45 7.91
CA ALA A 275 -21.59 14.61 8.09
C ALA A 275 -22.80 14.57 7.13
N ARG A 276 -22.59 14.22 5.86
CA ARG A 276 -23.69 14.08 4.86
C ARG A 276 -24.63 12.93 5.16
N VAL A 277 -24.10 11.80 5.65
CA VAL A 277 -24.93 10.65 6.06
C VAL A 277 -25.76 10.99 7.30
N GLU A 278 -25.19 11.73 8.25
CA GLU A 278 -25.90 12.24 9.45
C GLU A 278 -27.00 13.24 9.08
N GLU A 279 -26.81 14.05 8.03
CA GLU A 279 -27.85 14.91 7.42
C GLU A 279 -28.96 14.10 6.71
N GLY A 280 -28.83 12.78 6.62
CA GLY A 280 -29.85 11.88 6.08
C GLY A 280 -29.67 11.53 4.59
N GLU A 281 -28.55 11.89 3.97
CA GLU A 281 -28.22 11.42 2.62
C GLU A 281 -27.92 9.92 2.62
N HIS A 282 -28.33 9.22 1.55
CA HIS A 282 -27.89 7.84 1.36
C HIS A 282 -26.43 7.79 0.90
N PHE A 283 -25.75 6.66 1.15
CA PHE A 283 -24.30 6.50 0.98
C PHE A 283 -23.74 7.09 -0.33
N GLY A 284 -24.33 6.74 -1.48
CA GLY A 284 -23.85 7.22 -2.78
C GLY A 284 -23.99 8.73 -2.98
N LEU A 285 -25.07 9.33 -2.46
CA LEU A 285 -25.27 10.77 -2.52
C LEU A 285 -24.28 11.50 -1.59
N ALA A 286 -24.05 10.95 -0.39
CA ALA A 286 -23.06 11.47 0.55
C ALA A 286 -21.64 11.47 -0.05
N LEU A 287 -21.26 10.39 -0.76
CA LEU A 287 -19.98 10.34 -1.48
C LEU A 287 -19.88 11.47 -2.51
N ARG A 288 -20.94 11.70 -3.29
CA ARG A 288 -20.98 12.72 -4.35
C ARG A 288 -20.96 14.15 -3.80
N ASN A 289 -21.72 14.39 -2.74
CA ASN A 289 -21.93 15.72 -2.15
C ASN A 289 -20.86 16.09 -1.10
N SER A 290 -19.95 15.17 -0.75
CA SER A 290 -18.80 15.42 0.13
C SER A 290 -17.77 16.41 -0.43
N GLY A 291 -17.78 16.67 -1.75
CA GLY A 291 -16.84 17.58 -2.42
C GLY A 291 -15.38 17.09 -2.47
N CYS A 292 -15.11 15.85 -2.04
CA CYS A 292 -13.75 15.31 -1.90
C CYS A 292 -13.25 14.50 -3.10
N ASP A 293 -14.08 14.30 -4.13
CA ASP A 293 -13.82 13.43 -5.30
C ASP A 293 -13.25 12.05 -4.90
N PHE A 294 -13.81 11.47 -3.82
CA PHE A 294 -13.40 10.21 -3.22
C PHE A 294 -14.60 9.25 -3.14
N PRO A 295 -14.43 7.93 -3.35
CA PRO A 295 -13.23 7.16 -3.75
C PRO A 295 -12.72 7.51 -5.14
N SER A 296 -13.66 7.86 -6.02
CA SER A 296 -13.45 8.55 -7.27
C SER A 296 -14.76 9.23 -7.65
N ARG A 297 -14.70 10.18 -8.58
CA ARG A 297 -15.90 10.85 -9.09
C ARG A 297 -16.86 9.88 -9.79
N GLU A 298 -16.32 8.93 -10.55
CA GLU A 298 -17.10 7.90 -11.26
C GLU A 298 -17.81 6.95 -10.29
N ALA A 299 -17.10 6.48 -9.26
CA ALA A 299 -17.66 5.60 -8.25
C ALA A 299 -18.75 6.31 -7.43
N ALA A 300 -18.49 7.55 -7.00
CA ALA A 300 -19.47 8.36 -6.29
C ALA A 300 -20.73 8.60 -7.15
N ASN A 301 -20.56 8.95 -8.42
CA ASN A 301 -21.68 9.13 -9.35
C ASN A 301 -22.47 7.84 -9.52
N PHE A 302 -21.80 6.72 -9.79
CA PHE A 302 -22.47 5.43 -9.99
C PHE A 302 -23.23 4.98 -8.74
N LEU A 303 -22.59 5.06 -7.57
CA LEU A 303 -23.21 4.72 -6.29
C LEU A 303 -24.37 5.67 -5.95
N SER A 304 -24.32 6.94 -6.39
CA SER A 304 -25.44 7.89 -6.20
C SER A 304 -26.69 7.52 -7.00
N LEU A 305 -26.56 6.70 -8.04
CA LEU A 305 -27.70 6.19 -8.81
C LEU A 305 -28.40 5.02 -8.11
N LEU A 306 -27.76 4.41 -7.10
CA LEU A 306 -28.39 3.37 -6.31
C LEU A 306 -29.47 4.01 -5.43
N THR A 307 -30.73 3.65 -5.70
CA THR A 307 -31.88 4.09 -4.92
C THR A 307 -31.86 3.45 -3.53
N ARG A 308 -32.53 4.08 -2.55
CA ARG A 308 -32.88 3.45 -1.27
C ARG A 308 -33.80 2.26 -1.57
N GLY A 309 -33.24 1.07 -1.80
CA GLY A 309 -33.99 -0.13 -2.12
C GLY A 309 -33.32 -1.38 -1.58
N ASP A 310 -34.11 -2.45 -1.44
CA ASP A 310 -33.65 -3.76 -1.00
C ASP A 310 -32.65 -4.33 -2.01
N GLY A 311 -31.47 -4.74 -1.52
CA GLY A 311 -30.35 -5.23 -2.33
C GLY A 311 -29.20 -4.24 -2.56
N ALA A 312 -29.29 -3.01 -2.03
CA ALA A 312 -28.19 -2.04 -2.09
C ALA A 312 -26.85 -2.58 -1.50
N PRO A 313 -26.80 -3.33 -0.38
CA PRO A 313 -25.56 -3.89 0.15
C PRO A 313 -24.87 -4.87 -0.80
N ASP A 314 -25.62 -5.79 -1.42
CA ASP A 314 -25.09 -6.77 -2.37
C ASP A 314 -24.60 -6.11 -3.67
N VAL A 315 -25.29 -5.05 -4.10
CA VAL A 315 -24.87 -4.26 -5.28
C VAL A 315 -23.60 -3.47 -4.98
N ILE A 316 -23.49 -2.88 -3.78
CA ILE A 316 -22.27 -2.20 -3.32
C ILE A 316 -21.10 -3.19 -3.23
N ALA A 317 -21.35 -4.40 -2.71
CA ALA A 317 -20.32 -5.43 -2.57
C ALA A 317 -19.78 -5.91 -3.92
N ARG A 318 -20.68 -6.32 -4.83
CA ARG A 318 -20.31 -6.72 -6.20
C ARG A 318 -19.71 -5.57 -7.02
N TYR A 319 -20.06 -4.33 -6.72
CA TYR A 319 -19.46 -3.16 -7.35
C TYR A 319 -18.05 -2.90 -6.81
N GLY A 320 -17.81 -3.05 -5.50
CA GLY A 320 -16.51 -2.89 -4.88
C GLY A 320 -15.43 -3.80 -5.47
N GLU A 321 -15.78 -5.06 -5.77
CA GLU A 321 -14.87 -6.01 -6.44
C GLU A 321 -14.52 -5.58 -7.87
N ARG A 322 -15.52 -5.27 -8.70
CA ARG A 322 -15.29 -4.77 -10.07
C ARG A 322 -14.51 -3.47 -10.09
N TRP A 323 -14.80 -2.57 -9.15
CA TRP A 323 -14.10 -1.30 -9.00
C TRP A 323 -12.63 -1.51 -8.65
N LEU A 324 -12.32 -2.49 -7.80
CA LEU A 324 -10.95 -2.86 -7.47
C LEU A 324 -10.17 -3.30 -8.71
N GLU A 325 -10.75 -4.15 -9.56
CA GLU A 325 -10.11 -4.60 -10.80
C GLU A 325 -9.83 -3.43 -11.74
N GLN A 326 -10.82 -2.57 -11.98
CA GLN A 326 -10.66 -1.36 -12.79
C GLN A 326 -9.63 -0.38 -12.21
N THR A 327 -9.52 -0.30 -10.88
CA THR A 327 -8.52 0.54 -10.21
C THR A 327 -7.12 0.00 -10.46
N LEU A 328 -6.93 -1.33 -10.35
CA LEU A 328 -5.65 -1.97 -10.64
C LEU A 328 -5.24 -1.79 -12.11
N GLU A 329 -6.19 -1.85 -13.05
CA GLU A 329 -5.93 -1.56 -14.47
C GLU A 329 -5.49 -0.11 -14.68
N ARG A 330 -6.21 0.86 -14.10
CA ARG A 330 -5.84 2.28 -14.19
C ARG A 330 -4.47 2.57 -13.60
N VAL A 331 -4.15 1.97 -12.45
CA VAL A 331 -2.82 2.06 -11.83
C VAL A 331 -1.77 1.45 -12.76
N ASN A 332 -2.02 0.27 -13.34
CA ASN A 332 -1.11 -0.37 -14.28
C ASN A 332 -0.84 0.50 -15.52
N SER A 333 -1.87 1.10 -16.11
CA SER A 333 -1.72 1.99 -17.26
C SER A 333 -0.89 3.24 -16.91
N ARG A 334 -1.10 3.85 -15.74
CA ARG A 334 -0.31 5.00 -15.27
C ARG A 334 1.15 4.64 -15.05
N VAL A 335 1.41 3.52 -14.38
CA VAL A 335 2.78 3.01 -14.16
C VAL A 335 3.45 2.73 -15.50
N ASN A 336 2.74 2.12 -16.46
CA ASN A 336 3.30 1.82 -17.78
C ASN A 336 3.67 3.09 -18.57
N ARG A 337 2.86 4.15 -18.48
CA ARG A 337 3.20 5.44 -19.09
C ARG A 337 4.47 6.04 -18.49
N ILE A 338 4.61 5.99 -17.16
CA ILE A 338 5.83 6.46 -16.49
C ILE A 338 7.04 5.62 -16.91
N ARG A 339 6.88 4.29 -16.99
CA ARG A 339 7.91 3.39 -17.49
C ARG A 339 8.35 3.75 -18.90
N LEU A 340 7.41 4.04 -19.81
CA LEU A 340 7.73 4.46 -21.17
C LEU A 340 8.52 5.78 -21.19
N LEU A 341 8.12 6.76 -20.38
CA LEU A 341 8.84 8.03 -20.26
C LEU A 341 10.26 7.84 -19.70
N MET A 342 10.43 7.01 -18.68
CA MET A 342 11.74 6.68 -18.12
C MET A 342 12.63 5.94 -19.12
N LEU A 343 12.05 5.00 -19.90
CA LEU A 343 12.77 4.31 -20.95
C LEU A 343 13.20 5.28 -22.06
N ALA A 344 12.31 6.19 -22.48
CA ALA A 344 12.64 7.22 -23.46
C ALA A 344 13.76 8.14 -22.96
N ALA A 345 13.75 8.52 -21.67
CA ALA A 345 14.82 9.30 -21.06
C ALA A 345 16.17 8.54 -21.07
N LEU A 346 16.16 7.25 -20.71
CA LEU A 346 17.35 6.40 -20.77
C LEU A 346 17.91 6.29 -22.19
N VAL A 347 17.05 6.01 -23.18
CA VAL A 347 17.45 5.98 -24.60
C VAL A 347 17.97 7.34 -25.03
N GLY A 348 17.36 8.44 -24.60
CA GLY A 348 17.82 9.80 -24.86
C GLY A 348 19.24 10.03 -24.34
N VAL A 349 19.55 9.62 -23.12
CA VAL A 349 20.91 9.71 -22.58
C VAL A 349 21.90 8.83 -23.36
N LEU A 350 21.51 7.61 -23.74
CA LEU A 350 22.37 6.76 -24.58
C LEU A 350 22.65 7.39 -25.96
N VAL A 351 21.63 8.01 -26.58
CA VAL A 351 21.80 8.73 -27.84
C VAL A 351 22.74 9.93 -27.66
N LEU A 352 22.62 10.67 -26.56
CA LEU A 352 23.57 11.74 -26.23
C LEU A 352 25.00 11.19 -26.12
N LEU A 353 25.21 10.09 -25.41
CA LEU A 353 26.53 9.45 -25.29
C LEU A 353 27.11 8.96 -26.63
N VAL A 354 26.29 8.38 -27.49
CA VAL A 354 26.74 7.99 -28.84
C VAL A 354 27.09 9.23 -29.66
N SER A 355 26.28 10.29 -29.56
CA SER A 355 26.55 11.54 -30.27
C SER A 355 27.86 12.17 -29.81
N THR A 356 28.20 12.13 -28.52
CA THR A 356 29.49 12.63 -28.04
C THR A 356 30.65 11.86 -28.65
N VAL A 357 30.58 10.52 -28.67
CA VAL A 357 31.62 9.68 -29.29
C VAL A 357 31.77 9.99 -30.78
N MET A 358 30.68 10.24 -31.49
CA MET A 358 30.72 10.65 -32.90
C MET A 358 31.34 12.03 -33.11
N THR A 359 31.03 13.01 -32.26
CA THR A 359 31.68 14.33 -32.32
C THR A 359 33.17 14.20 -32.07
N ILE A 360 33.59 13.35 -31.13
CA ILE A 360 35.00 13.07 -30.84
C ILE A 360 35.71 12.42 -32.03
N SER A 361 35.09 11.42 -32.67
CA SER A 361 35.71 10.75 -33.83
C SER A 361 35.86 11.68 -35.04
N GLN A 362 34.95 12.65 -35.21
CA GLN A 362 35.07 13.68 -36.23
C GLN A 362 36.22 14.65 -35.93
N MET A 363 36.39 15.08 -34.66
CA MET A 363 37.50 15.94 -34.23
C MET A 363 38.85 15.24 -34.42
N GLY A 364 38.98 13.97 -34.04
CA GLY A 364 40.20 13.19 -34.27
C GLY A 364 40.49 12.86 -35.74
N GLY A 365 39.47 12.88 -36.61
CA GLY A 365 39.61 12.63 -38.04
C GLY A 365 40.06 13.85 -38.85
N SER A 366 39.75 15.08 -38.41
CA SER A 366 40.17 16.31 -39.09
C SER A 366 41.66 16.64 -38.90
N ASP A 367 42.27 16.23 -37.80
CA ASP A 367 43.69 16.49 -37.55
C ASP A 367 44.62 15.62 -38.41
N ILE A 368 44.13 14.48 -38.93
CA ILE A 368 44.91 13.56 -39.77
C ILE A 368 44.90 14.01 -41.24
N SER A 369 43.87 14.72 -41.70
CA SER A 369 43.77 15.20 -43.09
C SER A 369 44.46 16.55 -43.34
N GLY A 370 44.82 17.29 -42.29
CA GLY A 370 45.55 18.58 -42.37
C GLY A 370 47.08 18.46 -42.38
N ALA A 371 47.64 17.27 -42.24
CA ALA A 371 49.10 17.02 -42.21
C ALA A 371 49.68 16.52 -43.56
N GLY A 372 48.95 16.72 -44.66
CA GLY A 372 49.33 16.32 -46.02
C GLY A 372 50.02 17.42 -46.81
#